data_AF-C5IL38-F1
#
_entry.id   AF-C5IL38-F1
#
_cell.length_a   1.000
_cell.length_b   1.000
_cell.length_c   1.000
_cell.angle_alpha   90.00
_cell.angle_beta   90.00
_cell.angle_gamma   90.00
#
_symmetry.space_group_name_H-M   'P 1'
#
loop_
_entity.id
_entity.type
_entity.pdbx_description
1 polymer ?
#
loop_
_entity_poly.entity_id
_entity_poly.type
_entity_poly.pdbx_seq_one_letter_code
_entity_poly.pdbx_strand_id
1 'polypeptide(L)'
;HPFEWKPPLKNVSANTDVGIINGLSGLVQSVDDYPVDTISKRFRYDVALVATLKDMEDDILEGLKDQELDDYISGPFTVVIKESCDGMGDVSEKHGCGPAVPEKAVRFSFTVMTIAVPHNEDNVKIFEESKPNSELCCKPVCLMLADESDHETLTAILSPLIAEREDMKSSELMLELGGILRT
;
A
#
# COMPACT_ATOMS: atom_id res chain seq x y z
N HIS A 1 -9.35 7.39 7.66
CA HIS A 1 -10.57 6.61 7.96
C HIS A 1 -10.26 5.65 9.09
N PRO A 2 -11.17 5.41 10.05
CA PRO A 2 -10.96 4.39 11.07
C PRO A 2 -11.05 2.98 10.45
N PHE A 3 -10.23 2.07 10.93
CA PHE A 3 -10.20 0.65 10.55
C PHE A 3 -9.56 -0.18 11.66
N GLU A 4 -9.73 -1.49 11.62
CA GLU A 4 -9.16 -2.42 12.58
C GLU A 4 -8.64 -3.68 11.85
N TRP A 5 -7.57 -4.29 12.33
CA TRP A 5 -7.08 -5.59 11.84
C TRP A 5 -7.35 -6.69 12.86
N LYS A 6 -7.83 -7.85 12.41
CA LYS A 6 -8.13 -9.01 13.26
C LYS A 6 -7.47 -10.28 12.71
N PRO A 7 -6.52 -10.88 13.45
CA PRO A 7 -5.87 -10.37 14.66
C PRO A 7 -5.06 -9.08 14.41
N PRO A 8 -4.72 -8.29 15.44
CA PRO A 8 -3.88 -7.10 15.26
C PRO A 8 -2.53 -7.43 14.59
N LEU A 9 -2.09 -6.57 13.68
CA LEU A 9 -0.80 -6.70 13.01
C LEU A 9 0.34 -6.62 14.03
N LYS A 10 1.30 -7.54 13.95
CA LYS A 10 2.28 -7.77 15.02
C LYS A 10 3.27 -6.62 15.20
N ASN A 11 3.77 -6.06 14.09
CA ASN A 11 4.82 -5.03 14.11
C ASN A 11 4.32 -3.70 13.53
N VAL A 12 3.01 -3.53 13.37
CA VAL A 12 2.39 -2.34 12.79
C VAL A 12 1.56 -1.64 13.86
N SER A 13 1.73 -0.31 13.99
CA SER A 13 0.96 0.47 14.96
C SER A 13 -0.53 0.44 14.63
N ALA A 14 -1.38 0.25 15.65
CA ALA A 14 -2.83 0.34 15.52
C ALA A 14 -3.35 1.78 15.28
N ASN A 15 -2.49 2.80 15.30
CA ASN A 15 -2.89 4.17 15.01
C ASN A 15 -3.31 4.30 13.53
N THR A 16 -4.52 4.79 13.27
CA THR A 16 -5.09 4.96 11.93
C THR A 16 -4.90 6.39 11.39
N ASP A 17 -4.47 7.35 12.22
CA ASP A 17 -4.18 8.73 11.87
C ASP A 17 -2.71 8.92 11.44
N VAL A 18 -2.23 8.04 10.56
CA VAL A 18 -0.88 8.08 10.00
C VAL A 18 -0.97 8.47 8.53
N GLY A 19 -0.28 9.53 8.14
CA GLY A 19 -0.21 9.99 6.75
C GLY A 19 1.12 9.64 6.10
N ILE A 20 1.74 10.65 5.47
CA ILE A 20 3.08 10.52 4.88
C ILE A 20 4.10 10.45 6.01
N ILE A 21 4.91 9.40 6.00
CA ILE A 21 6.01 9.16 6.94
C ILE A 21 7.36 9.16 6.24
N ASN A 22 8.43 9.29 7.02
CA ASN A 22 9.79 9.17 6.50
C ASN A 22 10.09 7.70 6.17
N GLY A 23 10.48 7.41 4.92
CA GLY A 23 10.79 6.05 4.46
C GLY A 23 11.98 5.42 5.18
N LEU A 24 12.87 6.23 5.75
CA LEU A 24 13.97 5.78 6.61
C LEU A 24 13.49 4.99 7.83
N SER A 25 12.24 5.15 8.25
CA SER A 25 11.60 4.33 9.30
C SER A 25 12.42 4.22 10.61
N GLY A 26 13.12 5.29 10.99
CA GLY A 26 13.92 5.36 12.22
C GLY A 26 15.38 4.92 12.08
N LEU A 27 15.86 4.68 10.86
CA LEU A 27 17.27 4.40 10.59
C LEU A 27 18.15 5.55 11.13
N VAL A 28 19.11 5.20 11.98
CA VAL A 28 19.98 6.16 12.66
C VAL A 28 20.94 6.76 11.62
N GLN A 29 20.95 8.09 11.56
CA GLN A 29 21.91 8.83 10.74
C GLN A 29 23.03 9.33 11.65
N SER A 30 24.04 8.49 11.85
CA SER A 30 25.27 8.81 12.58
C SER A 30 26.48 8.69 11.66
N VAL A 31 27.54 9.44 11.95
CA VAL A 31 28.82 9.35 11.21
C VAL A 31 29.57 8.04 11.47
N ASP A 32 29.21 7.34 12.55
CA ASP A 32 29.79 6.06 12.92
C ASP A 32 29.10 4.87 12.22
N ASP A 33 27.92 5.09 11.66
CA ASP A 33 27.09 4.08 11.01
C ASP A 33 27.22 4.14 9.48
N TYR A 34 26.57 3.19 8.78
CA TYR A 34 26.56 3.17 7.32
C TYR A 34 25.91 4.46 6.76
N PRO A 35 26.52 5.14 5.77
CA PRO A 35 25.95 6.36 5.21
C PRO A 35 24.67 6.03 4.43
N VAL A 36 23.58 6.70 4.79
CA VAL A 36 22.27 6.53 4.14
C VAL A 36 21.97 7.79 3.35
N ASP A 37 22.50 7.80 2.13
CA ASP A 37 22.44 8.93 1.21
C ASP A 37 21.19 8.85 0.32
N THR A 38 20.03 8.83 0.97
CA THR A 38 18.72 8.79 0.31
C THR A 38 17.70 9.70 0.99
N ILE A 39 16.73 10.16 0.21
CA ILE A 39 15.53 10.82 0.71
C ILE A 39 14.34 9.95 0.30
N SER A 40 13.55 9.53 1.29
CA SER A 40 12.38 8.70 1.05
C SER A 40 11.15 9.15 1.83
N LYS A 41 9.99 9.04 1.19
CA LYS A 41 8.67 9.26 1.79
C LYS A 41 7.75 8.12 1.39
N ARG A 42 6.94 7.66 2.34
CA ARG A 42 5.98 6.60 2.09
C ARG A 42 4.69 6.79 2.88
N PHE A 43 3.66 6.09 2.45
CA PHE A 43 2.53 5.75 3.30
C PHE A 43 2.81 4.43 4.03
N ARG A 44 2.14 4.22 5.16
CA ARG A 44 2.04 2.89 5.77
C ARG A 44 1.14 2.03 4.88
N TYR A 45 1.52 0.78 4.63
CA TYR A 45 0.89 -0.04 3.59
C TYR A 45 -0.61 -0.25 3.87
N ASP A 46 -0.95 -0.66 5.08
CA ASP A 46 -2.33 -0.85 5.55
C ASP A 46 -3.18 0.42 5.39
N VAL A 47 -2.64 1.58 5.74
CA VAL A 47 -3.34 2.86 5.60
C VAL A 47 -3.58 3.22 4.13
N ALA A 48 -2.57 3.01 3.27
CA ALA A 48 -2.70 3.26 1.83
C ALA A 48 -3.73 2.33 1.19
N LEU A 49 -3.76 1.06 1.61
CA LEU A 49 -4.77 0.10 1.17
C LEU A 49 -6.17 0.52 1.61
N VAL A 50 -6.34 0.89 2.89
CA VAL A 50 -7.63 1.36 3.42
C VAL A 50 -8.12 2.60 2.69
N ALA A 51 -7.24 3.58 2.45
CA ALA A 51 -7.60 4.78 1.69
C ALA A 51 -8.05 4.41 0.26
N THR A 52 -7.34 3.48 -0.39
CA THR A 52 -7.70 3.03 -1.74
C THR A 52 -9.04 2.29 -1.78
N LEU A 53 -9.31 1.40 -0.82
CA LEU A 53 -10.58 0.70 -0.72
C LEU A 53 -11.75 1.65 -0.41
N LYS A 54 -11.46 2.71 0.37
CA LYS A 54 -12.43 3.78 0.64
C LYS A 54 -12.74 4.62 -0.59
N ASP A 55 -11.74 4.94 -1.40
CA ASP A 55 -11.95 5.63 -2.67
C ASP A 55 -12.77 4.78 -3.66
N MET A 56 -12.71 3.45 -3.54
CA MET A 56 -13.45 2.47 -4.37
C MET A 56 -14.78 2.04 -3.75
N GLU A 57 -15.27 2.73 -2.70
CA GLU A 57 -16.48 2.33 -1.98
C GLU A 57 -17.71 2.23 -2.90
N ASP A 58 -17.91 3.22 -3.78
CA ASP A 58 -19.02 3.23 -4.72
C ASP A 58 -18.92 2.08 -5.73
N ASP A 59 -17.73 1.81 -6.29
CA ASP A 59 -17.49 0.71 -7.24
C ASP A 59 -17.74 -0.66 -6.59
N ILE A 60 -17.37 -0.84 -5.32
CA ILE A 60 -17.61 -2.07 -4.55
C ILE A 60 -19.11 -2.28 -4.34
N LEU A 61 -19.84 -1.23 -3.95
CA LEU A 61 -21.28 -1.30 -3.71
C LEU A 61 -22.08 -1.48 -5.01
N GLU A 62 -21.66 -0.85 -6.10
CA GLU A 62 -22.22 -1.07 -7.43
C GLU A 62 -21.95 -2.50 -7.91
N GLY A 63 -20.74 -3.01 -7.72
CA GLY A 63 -20.36 -4.38 -8.03
C GLY A 63 -21.19 -5.44 -7.32
N LEU A 64 -21.58 -5.20 -6.06
CA LEU A 64 -22.53 -6.08 -5.35
C LEU A 64 -23.90 -6.09 -6.03
N LYS A 65 -24.43 -4.91 -6.37
CA LYS A 65 -25.74 -4.78 -7.03
C LYS A 65 -25.75 -5.44 -8.41
N ASP A 66 -24.69 -5.27 -9.18
CA ASP A 66 -24.54 -5.86 -10.52
C ASP A 66 -24.51 -7.39 -10.49
N GLN A 67 -24.05 -7.98 -9.37
CA GLN A 67 -24.07 -9.42 -9.13
C GLN A 67 -25.36 -9.90 -8.43
N GLU A 68 -26.38 -9.04 -8.32
CA GLU A 68 -27.64 -9.30 -7.61
C GLU A 68 -27.44 -9.71 -6.14
N LEU A 69 -26.36 -9.22 -5.53
CA LEU A 69 -26.03 -9.46 -4.13
C LEU A 69 -26.56 -8.35 -3.24
N ASP A 70 -26.92 -8.73 -2.01
CA ASP A 70 -27.38 -7.80 -1.00
C ASP A 70 -26.26 -6.81 -0.60
N ASP A 71 -26.62 -5.53 -0.54
CA ASP A 71 -25.70 -4.46 -0.16
C ASP A 71 -25.28 -4.55 1.31
N TYR A 72 -25.89 -5.41 2.12
CA TYR A 72 -25.53 -5.61 3.53
C TYR A 72 -24.55 -6.76 3.80
N ILE A 73 -24.02 -7.43 2.76
CA ILE A 73 -23.05 -8.52 2.92
C ILE A 73 -21.77 -8.03 3.61
N SER A 74 -21.46 -8.54 4.79
CA SER A 74 -20.27 -8.11 5.54
C SER A 74 -18.95 -8.77 5.12
N GLY A 75 -18.96 -9.72 4.18
CA GLY A 75 -17.76 -10.45 3.73
C GLY A 75 -17.69 -11.90 4.24
N PRO A 76 -16.52 -12.56 4.17
CA PRO A 76 -15.20 -11.96 3.92
C PRO A 76 -14.95 -11.63 2.43
N PHE A 77 -14.50 -10.41 2.13
CA PHE A 77 -14.06 -10.02 0.80
C PHE A 77 -12.60 -10.45 0.58
N THR A 78 -12.32 -10.95 -0.62
CA THR A 78 -10.96 -11.25 -1.07
C THR A 78 -10.48 -10.15 -2.02
N VAL A 79 -9.49 -9.38 -1.59
CA VAL A 79 -8.87 -8.32 -2.40
C VAL A 79 -7.55 -8.84 -2.97
N VAL A 80 -7.44 -8.85 -4.30
CA VAL A 80 -6.20 -9.21 -4.99
C VAL A 80 -5.45 -7.95 -5.35
N ILE A 81 -4.21 -7.83 -4.86
CA ILE A 81 -3.36 -6.67 -5.05
C ILE A 81 -2.19 -7.04 -5.96
N LYS A 82 -1.98 -6.24 -7.01
CA LYS A 82 -0.76 -6.27 -7.81
C LYS A 82 0.21 -5.23 -7.26
N GLU A 83 1.35 -5.69 -6.79
CA GLU A 83 2.46 -4.82 -6.38
C GLU A 83 3.37 -4.53 -7.56
N SER A 84 3.99 -3.36 -7.58
CA SER A 84 4.94 -2.96 -8.62
C SER A 84 6.03 -2.10 -8.02
N CYS A 85 7.28 -2.37 -8.39
CA CYS A 85 8.44 -1.60 -7.98
C CYS A 85 9.30 -1.34 -9.22
N ASP A 86 9.59 -0.08 -9.50
CA ASP A 86 10.34 0.33 -10.68
C ASP A 86 11.41 1.38 -10.35
N GLY A 87 12.61 1.21 -10.90
CA GLY A 87 13.67 2.19 -10.92
C GLY A 87 13.52 3.18 -12.09
N MET A 88 13.88 4.43 -11.84
CA MET A 88 13.87 5.53 -12.78
C MET A 88 15.25 6.16 -12.84
N GLY A 89 15.82 6.27 -14.04
CA GLY A 89 17.04 7.03 -14.31
C GLY A 89 16.76 8.50 -14.63
N ASP A 90 17.84 9.27 -14.78
CA ASP A 90 17.81 10.68 -15.20
C ASP A 90 16.93 11.58 -14.31
N VAL A 91 16.90 11.30 -13.00
CA VAL A 91 16.16 12.09 -12.00
C VAL A 91 17.12 13.11 -11.38
N SER A 92 17.27 14.28 -12.00
CA SER A 92 18.28 15.26 -11.60
C SER A 92 18.22 15.66 -10.12
N GLU A 93 19.38 15.67 -9.48
CA GLU A 93 19.54 16.16 -8.12
C GLU A 93 19.30 17.69 -8.09
N LYS A 94 18.67 18.17 -7.01
CA LYS A 94 18.48 19.61 -6.80
C LYS A 94 19.57 20.16 -5.89
N HIS A 95 20.03 21.38 -6.18
CA HIS A 95 20.81 22.14 -5.19
C HIS A 95 19.99 22.35 -3.92
N GLY A 96 20.63 22.27 -2.75
CA GLY A 96 19.98 22.51 -1.47
C GLY A 96 20.79 22.00 -0.28
N CYS A 97 20.17 22.08 0.90
CA CYS A 97 20.68 21.50 2.14
C CYS A 97 20.07 20.12 2.34
N GLY A 98 20.74 19.08 1.85
CA GLY A 98 20.36 17.68 1.99
C GLY A 98 21.58 16.78 1.86
N PRO A 99 21.44 15.46 2.09
CA PRO A 99 22.48 14.51 1.72
C PRO A 99 22.70 14.59 0.20
N ALA A 100 23.89 14.22 -0.26
CA ALA A 100 24.10 13.98 -1.67
C ALA A 100 23.23 12.77 -2.06
N VAL A 101 22.37 12.91 -3.05
CA VAL A 101 21.46 11.83 -3.47
C VAL A 101 21.77 11.39 -4.90
N PRO A 102 21.56 10.11 -5.25
CA PRO A 102 21.72 9.67 -6.62
C PRO A 102 20.71 10.35 -7.54
N GLU A 103 21.09 10.58 -8.80
CA GLU A 103 20.18 11.08 -9.86
C GLU A 103 19.26 9.98 -10.41
N LYS A 104 18.73 9.16 -9.49
CA LYS A 104 17.88 8.01 -9.73
C LYS A 104 16.79 7.98 -8.67
N ALA A 105 15.65 7.38 -9.01
CA ALA A 105 14.57 7.16 -8.06
C ALA A 105 14.07 5.73 -8.13
N VAL A 106 13.54 5.23 -7.02
CA VAL A 106 12.76 3.99 -6.99
C VAL A 106 11.36 4.34 -6.49
N ARG A 107 10.37 3.76 -7.16
CA ARG A 107 8.97 3.88 -6.79
C ARG A 107 8.41 2.49 -6.49
N PHE A 108 7.76 2.37 -5.35
CA PHE A 108 6.92 1.23 -5.00
C PHE A 108 5.45 1.66 -5.01
N SER A 109 4.62 0.89 -5.69
CA SER A 109 3.20 1.14 -5.89
C SER A 109 2.39 -0.16 -5.81
N PHE A 110 1.08 -0.04 -5.68
CA PHE A 110 0.17 -1.16 -5.88
C PHE A 110 -1.07 -0.76 -6.67
N THR A 111 -1.77 -1.78 -7.17
CA THR A 111 -3.06 -1.67 -7.83
C THR A 111 -3.99 -2.73 -7.24
N VAL A 112 -5.22 -2.35 -6.88
CA VAL A 112 -6.28 -3.32 -6.57
C VAL A 112 -6.75 -3.93 -7.90
N MET A 113 -6.51 -5.22 -8.10
CA MET A 113 -6.80 -5.91 -9.36
C MET A 113 -8.24 -6.42 -9.38
N THR A 114 -8.64 -7.12 -8.33
CA THR A 114 -10.00 -7.68 -8.22
C THR A 114 -10.45 -7.67 -6.78
N ILE A 115 -11.75 -7.53 -6.57
CA ILE A 115 -12.40 -7.77 -5.28
C ILE A 115 -13.49 -8.82 -5.51
N ALA A 116 -13.48 -9.86 -4.69
CA ALA A 116 -14.44 -10.94 -4.76
C ALA A 116 -15.07 -11.20 -3.39
N VAL A 117 -16.25 -11.80 -3.37
CA VAL A 117 -16.94 -12.22 -2.17
C VAL A 117 -17.44 -13.66 -2.33
N PRO A 118 -17.33 -14.51 -1.30
CA PRO A 118 -17.95 -15.83 -1.30
C PRO A 118 -19.47 -15.70 -1.42
N HIS A 119 -20.06 -16.40 -2.38
CA HIS A 119 -21.50 -16.51 -2.51
C HIS A 119 -21.87 -17.93 -2.95
N ASN A 120 -22.64 -18.63 -2.13
CA ASN A 120 -22.89 -20.07 -2.25
C ASN A 120 -21.57 -20.88 -2.19
N GLU A 121 -21.30 -21.72 -3.19
CA GLU A 121 -20.08 -22.56 -3.26
C GLU A 121 -18.95 -21.92 -4.09
N ASP A 122 -19.17 -20.71 -4.65
CA ASP A 122 -18.24 -20.02 -5.54
C ASP A 122 -17.79 -18.66 -4.97
N ASN A 123 -16.69 -18.13 -5.53
CA ASN A 123 -16.24 -16.76 -5.29
C ASN A 123 -16.68 -15.87 -6.46
N VAL A 124 -17.57 -14.92 -6.19
CA VAL A 124 -18.09 -14.00 -7.18
C VAL A 124 -17.24 -12.73 -7.17
N LYS A 125 -16.68 -12.36 -8.33
CA LYS A 125 -15.97 -11.08 -8.49
C LYS A 125 -16.99 -9.95 -8.57
N ILE A 126 -16.84 -8.97 -7.70
CA ILE A 126 -17.66 -7.74 -7.69
C ILE A 126 -16.91 -6.55 -8.30
N PHE A 127 -15.59 -6.60 -8.32
CA PHE A 127 -14.76 -5.61 -8.99
C PHE A 127 -13.63 -6.30 -9.74
N GLU A 128 -13.33 -5.78 -10.94
CA GLU A 128 -12.15 -6.14 -11.73
C GLU A 128 -11.64 -4.89 -12.46
N GLU A 129 -10.36 -4.57 -12.23
CA GLU A 129 -9.72 -3.41 -12.85
C GLU A 129 -9.66 -3.59 -14.37
N SER A 130 -10.39 -2.75 -15.09
CA SER A 130 -10.51 -2.77 -16.54
C SER A 130 -9.19 -2.50 -17.28
N LYS A 131 -8.31 -1.68 -16.69
CA LYS A 131 -7.03 -1.26 -17.28
C LYS A 131 -5.91 -1.41 -16.25
N PRO A 132 -5.47 -2.64 -15.93
CA PRO A 132 -4.57 -2.93 -14.81
C PRO A 132 -3.13 -2.41 -14.96
N ASN A 133 -2.80 -1.82 -16.12
CA ASN A 133 -1.52 -1.18 -16.40
C ASN A 133 -1.66 0.34 -16.63
N SER A 134 -2.84 0.92 -16.35
CA SER A 134 -3.01 2.37 -16.41
C SER A 134 -2.33 3.04 -15.22
N GLU A 135 -1.76 4.20 -15.49
CA GLU A 135 -1.25 5.14 -14.51
C GLU A 135 -2.32 5.60 -13.50
N LEU A 136 -3.61 5.53 -13.84
CA LEU A 136 -4.71 6.00 -12.99
C LEU A 136 -4.99 5.06 -11.80
N CYS A 137 -4.80 3.76 -11.99
CA CYS A 137 -5.04 2.74 -10.97
C CYS A 137 -3.80 2.43 -10.14
N CYS A 138 -2.61 2.84 -10.60
CA CYS A 138 -1.34 2.60 -9.93
C CYS A 138 -1.16 3.57 -8.76
N LYS A 139 -1.42 3.11 -7.53
CA LYS A 139 -1.35 3.93 -6.32
C LYS A 139 0.08 3.93 -5.76
N PRO A 140 0.77 5.10 -5.68
CA PRO A 140 2.12 5.17 -5.14
C PRO A 140 2.10 4.99 -3.61
N VAL A 141 2.98 4.14 -3.10
CA VAL A 141 3.14 3.91 -1.65
C VAL A 141 4.46 4.45 -1.14
N CYS A 142 5.55 4.25 -1.87
CA CYS A 142 6.88 4.69 -1.45
C CYS A 142 7.63 5.30 -2.62
N LEU A 143 8.24 6.45 -2.38
CA LEU A 143 9.16 7.11 -3.29
C LEU A 143 10.49 7.28 -2.57
N MET A 144 11.59 6.96 -3.24
CA MET A 144 12.94 7.19 -2.73
C MET A 144 13.86 7.67 -3.85
N LEU A 145 14.78 8.57 -3.50
CA LEU A 145 15.92 8.89 -4.35
C LEU A 145 17.03 7.89 -4.04
N ALA A 146 17.07 6.81 -4.81
CA ALA A 146 17.97 5.69 -4.63
C ALA A 146 18.24 5.03 -5.99
N ASP A 147 19.35 4.31 -6.09
CA ASP A 147 19.61 3.40 -7.21
C ASP A 147 18.96 2.05 -6.91
N GLU A 148 18.18 1.49 -7.84
CA GLU A 148 17.60 0.14 -7.67
C GLU A 148 18.68 -0.96 -7.56
N SER A 149 19.91 -0.64 -8.02
CA SER A 149 21.07 -1.54 -7.92
C SER A 149 21.75 -1.49 -6.55
N ASP A 150 21.48 -0.49 -5.72
CA ASP A 150 21.98 -0.40 -4.34
C ASP A 150 21.09 -1.23 -3.41
N HIS A 151 21.53 -2.45 -3.14
CA HIS A 151 20.74 -3.44 -2.42
C HIS A 151 20.55 -3.08 -0.94
N GLU A 152 21.58 -2.50 -0.34
CA GLU A 152 21.61 -2.07 1.06
C GLU A 152 20.59 -0.96 1.29
N THR A 153 20.63 0.10 0.49
CA THR A 153 19.67 1.20 0.59
C THR A 153 18.26 0.71 0.27
N LEU A 154 18.07 -0.05 -0.80
CA LEU A 154 16.76 -0.53 -1.21
C LEU A 154 16.10 -1.39 -0.12
N THR A 155 16.87 -2.30 0.47
CA THR A 155 16.39 -3.19 1.54
C THR A 155 16.09 -2.41 2.82
N ALA A 156 16.94 -1.43 3.18
CA ALA A 156 16.70 -0.58 4.34
C ALA A 156 15.36 0.20 4.22
N ILE A 157 15.05 0.72 3.03
CA ILE A 157 13.82 1.51 2.80
C ILE A 157 12.58 0.62 2.62
N LEU A 158 12.69 -0.51 1.90
CA LEU A 158 11.53 -1.35 1.58
C LEU A 158 11.20 -2.39 2.65
N SER A 159 12.16 -2.80 3.49
CA SER A 159 11.91 -3.83 4.51
C SER A 159 10.72 -3.54 5.44
N PRO A 160 10.44 -2.29 5.87
CA PRO A 160 9.24 -2.01 6.67
C PRO A 160 7.94 -2.26 5.89
N LEU A 161 7.90 -1.95 4.60
CA LEU A 161 6.73 -2.22 3.75
C LEU A 161 6.50 -3.72 3.56
N ILE A 162 7.59 -4.47 3.38
CA ILE A 162 7.51 -5.94 3.29
C ILE A 162 7.03 -6.53 4.61
N ALA A 163 7.51 -6.03 5.76
CA ALA A 163 7.05 -6.48 7.06
C ALA A 163 5.56 -6.19 7.29
N GLU A 164 5.10 -4.97 6.95
CA GLU A 164 3.68 -4.58 7.00
C GLU A 164 2.83 -5.53 6.14
N ARG A 165 3.27 -5.78 4.90
CA ARG A 165 2.60 -6.67 3.95
C ARG A 165 2.51 -8.13 4.45
N GLU A 166 3.60 -8.68 4.99
CA GLU A 166 3.59 -10.05 5.49
C GLU A 166 2.66 -10.21 6.70
N ASP A 167 2.64 -9.21 7.60
CA ASP A 167 1.70 -9.21 8.73
C ASP A 167 0.24 -9.18 8.22
N MET A 168 -0.07 -8.34 7.22
CA MET A 168 -1.41 -8.20 6.62
C MET A 168 -1.94 -9.50 6.02
N LYS A 169 -1.09 -10.35 5.43
CA LYS A 169 -1.53 -11.64 4.84
C LYS A 169 -2.11 -12.64 5.85
N SER A 170 -1.81 -12.45 7.14
CA SER A 170 -2.23 -13.33 8.23
C SER A 170 -3.34 -12.72 9.09
N SER A 171 -3.96 -11.65 8.60
CA SER A 171 -4.98 -10.88 9.29
C SER A 171 -6.10 -10.46 8.34
N GLU A 172 -7.23 -10.07 8.92
CA GLU A 172 -8.43 -9.62 8.22
C GLU A 172 -8.68 -8.14 8.52
N LEU A 173 -8.99 -7.36 7.50
CA LEU A 173 -9.23 -5.93 7.61
C LEU A 173 -10.70 -5.66 7.88
N MET A 174 -11.02 -5.10 9.04
CA MET A 174 -12.35 -4.58 9.36
C MET A 174 -12.45 -3.12 8.92
N LEU A 175 -13.28 -2.84 7.92
CA LEU A 175 -13.48 -1.51 7.35
C LEU A 175 -14.97 -1.22 7.13
N GLU A 176 -15.43 -0.07 7.59
CA GLU A 176 -16.80 0.37 7.31
C GLU A 176 -16.91 0.80 5.85
N LEU A 177 -17.84 0.25 5.06
CA LEU A 177 -18.14 0.63 3.68
C LEU A 177 -19.67 0.64 3.50
N GLY A 178 -20.22 1.76 3.03
CA GLY A 178 -21.67 1.98 2.93
C GLY A 178 -22.37 2.06 4.29
N GLY A 179 -21.65 2.47 5.34
CA GLY A 179 -22.14 2.45 6.73
C GLY A 179 -22.20 1.07 7.38
N ILE A 180 -21.65 0.04 6.73
CA ILE A 180 -21.63 -1.35 7.23
C ILE A 180 -20.19 -1.78 7.44
N LEU A 181 -19.88 -2.36 8.59
CA LEU A 181 -18.57 -2.93 8.87
C LEU A 181 -18.37 -4.22 8.07
N ARG A 182 -17.38 -4.23 7.19
CA ARG A 182 -17.02 -5.37 6.33
C ARG A 182 -15.64 -5.90 6.65
N THR A 183 -15.41 -7.15 6.28
CA THR A 183 -14.16 -7.90 6.45
C THR A 183 -13.57 -8.25 5.10
#